data_AF-A0A1F5C600-F1
#
_entry.id   AF-A0A1F5C600-F1
#
_cell.length_a   1.000
_cell.length_b   1.000
_cell.length_c   1.000
_cell.angle_alpha   90.00
_cell.angle_beta   90.00
_cell.angle_gamma   90.00
#
_symmetry.space_group_name_H-M   'P 1'
#
loop_
_entity.id
_entity.type
_entity.pdbx_description
1 polymer ?
#
loop_
_entity_poly.entity_id
_entity_poly.type
_entity_poly.pdbx_seq_one_letter_code
_entity_poly.pdbx_strand_id
1 'polypeptide(L)'
;MIKKIACLALLASLGAARPAADWRAELATYFGDEKTGDFRGAVDFLKGQIDSLSDEDKPVACGMLAYLHGQLGDRKNEYQRLGEYFEKYGAIGLGYHFLPLAARNSVLRYLREWQLRYPWVLKIGFVSPGGPAETTPAANPPETVLLGIEMASDVYYKLTDGDYTLKGGQFHRGFNSVALQAKKLFREPGAFPFVLEFKAGDLIVRRELVIGVQMDYQGILGRSAGAAKNDEFMLEMFFGQELLASSRKTMVSTQDLEIEVPPPSGKYDPFGPGYQNDPKIPNSVPIMAIPAAILEAIKALKKKDEVEPVPPVELKTDIIVAFRRPKARDDVIEVRARVSLGLREMQFLSYSLIGRR
;
A
#
# COMPACT_ATOMS: atom_id res chain seq x y z
N MET A 1 73.69 40.73 -20.43
CA MET A 1 73.49 40.59 -18.97
C MET A 1 72.26 39.71 -18.75
N ILE A 2 72.49 38.47 -18.33
CA ILE A 2 71.48 37.44 -18.01
C ILE A 2 71.33 37.44 -16.49
N LYS A 3 70.10 37.45 -15.94
CA LYS A 3 69.83 37.00 -14.56
C LYS A 3 68.33 36.76 -14.28
N LYS A 4 68.02 35.47 -14.08
CA LYS A 4 67.21 34.84 -12.99
C LYS A 4 65.70 35.10 -13.00
N ILE A 5 64.85 34.19 -13.51
CA ILE A 5 64.47 32.84 -13.04
C ILE A 5 63.73 32.84 -11.69
N ALA A 6 62.41 32.76 -11.82
CA ALA A 6 61.47 31.87 -11.14
C ALA A 6 61.86 31.27 -9.77
N CYS A 7 61.07 31.59 -8.74
CA CYS A 7 60.73 30.70 -7.62
C CYS A 7 59.74 31.41 -6.68
N LEU A 8 58.44 31.39 -6.99
CA LEU A 8 57.37 31.68 -6.00
C LEU A 8 55.97 31.28 -6.51
N ALA A 9 55.87 30.10 -7.12
CA ALA A 9 54.59 29.49 -7.51
C ALA A 9 54.58 27.98 -7.19
N LEU A 10 55.05 27.63 -5.99
CA LEU A 10 55.19 26.22 -5.59
C LEU A 10 54.96 26.08 -4.09
N LEU A 11 53.74 26.40 -3.62
CA LEU A 11 53.25 26.05 -2.28
C LEU A 11 51.72 26.25 -2.15
N ALA A 12 50.96 26.01 -3.21
CA ALA A 12 49.49 26.07 -3.21
C ALA A 12 48.82 24.87 -3.92
N SER A 13 49.46 23.70 -3.91
CA SER A 13 48.93 22.48 -4.53
C SER A 13 49.12 21.24 -3.65
N LEU A 14 48.77 21.35 -2.37
CA LEU A 14 48.52 20.20 -1.48
C LEU A 14 47.09 20.29 -0.94
N GLY A 15 46.15 20.23 -1.89
CA GLY A 15 44.72 20.15 -1.64
C GLY A 15 43.98 19.56 -2.84
N ALA A 16 44.70 18.85 -3.72
CA ALA A 16 44.06 18.02 -4.71
C ALA A 16 43.41 16.86 -3.95
N ALA A 17 42.08 16.87 -3.89
CA ALA A 17 41.32 15.65 -3.70
C ALA A 17 41.94 14.61 -4.64
N ARG A 18 42.61 13.60 -4.09
CA ARG A 18 43.02 12.46 -4.90
C ARG A 18 41.73 12.01 -5.59
N PRO A 19 41.66 11.94 -6.93
CA PRO A 19 40.57 11.21 -7.55
C PRO A 19 40.59 9.84 -6.85
N ALA A 20 39.44 9.40 -6.33
CA ALA A 20 39.34 8.12 -5.65
C ALA A 20 40.11 7.12 -6.50
N ALA A 21 41.19 6.56 -5.96
CA ALA A 21 41.95 5.52 -6.64
C ALA A 21 40.92 4.52 -7.17
N ASP A 22 41.06 4.05 -8.41
CA ASP A 22 40.05 3.24 -9.08
C ASP A 22 39.73 2.00 -8.23
N TRP A 23 38.72 2.14 -7.37
CA TRP A 23 38.42 1.21 -6.30
C TRP A 23 38.06 -0.15 -6.87
N ARG A 24 37.60 -0.18 -8.13
CA ARG A 24 37.30 -1.37 -8.90
C ARG A 24 38.57 -2.14 -9.22
N ALA A 25 39.61 -1.45 -9.70
CA ALA A 25 40.90 -2.06 -9.99
C ALA A 25 41.55 -2.61 -8.71
N GLU A 26 41.49 -1.86 -7.61
CA GLU A 26 42.03 -2.31 -6.32
C GLU A 26 41.23 -3.48 -5.74
N LEU A 27 39.89 -3.43 -5.79
CA LEU A 27 39.02 -4.52 -5.37
C LEU A 27 39.28 -5.80 -6.16
N ALA A 28 39.53 -5.70 -7.48
CA ALA A 28 39.81 -6.84 -8.33
C ALA A 28 41.08 -7.61 -7.89
N THR A 29 42.05 -6.96 -7.25
CA THR A 29 43.30 -7.61 -6.79
C THR A 29 43.06 -8.64 -5.68
N TYR A 30 42.00 -8.48 -4.89
CA TYR A 30 41.61 -9.44 -3.84
C TYR A 30 41.01 -10.74 -4.39
N PHE A 31 40.59 -10.74 -5.66
CA PHE A 31 40.02 -11.89 -6.36
C PHE A 31 41.05 -12.59 -7.26
N GLY A 32 42.31 -12.68 -6.81
CA GLY A 32 43.43 -13.33 -7.53
C GLY A 32 43.21 -14.81 -7.86
N ASP A 33 44.26 -15.64 -7.80
CA ASP A 33 44.13 -17.07 -8.19
C ASP A 33 42.96 -17.78 -7.49
N GLU A 34 42.18 -18.55 -8.27
CA GLU A 34 40.82 -19.07 -7.96
C GLU A 34 40.67 -19.80 -6.61
N LYS A 35 41.76 -20.14 -5.92
CA LYS A 35 41.78 -20.90 -4.67
C LYS A 35 42.13 -20.07 -3.42
N THR A 36 42.54 -18.81 -3.57
CA THR A 36 43.10 -17.99 -2.47
C THR A 36 42.57 -16.55 -2.46
N GLY A 37 41.33 -16.34 -2.90
CA GLY A 37 40.71 -15.00 -2.82
C GLY A 37 40.62 -14.52 -1.37
N ASP A 38 41.15 -13.33 -1.09
CA ASP A 38 41.08 -12.72 0.25
C ASP A 38 39.76 -11.95 0.39
N PHE A 39 38.69 -12.69 0.68
CA PHE A 39 37.36 -12.10 0.86
C PHE A 39 37.30 -11.18 2.09
N ARG A 40 38.12 -11.41 3.12
CA ARG A 40 38.11 -10.59 4.33
C ARG A 40 38.78 -9.24 4.07
N GLY A 41 39.94 -9.25 3.42
CA GLY A 41 40.60 -8.03 2.95
C GLY A 41 39.71 -7.22 2.00
N ALA A 42 39.01 -7.88 1.07
CA ALA A 42 38.07 -7.22 0.17
C ALA A 42 36.91 -6.53 0.92
N VAL A 43 36.38 -7.15 1.99
CA VAL A 43 35.34 -6.54 2.83
C VAL A 43 35.87 -5.31 3.55
N ASP A 44 37.03 -5.42 4.19
CA ASP A 44 37.61 -4.33 4.98
C ASP A 44 37.95 -3.13 4.09
N PHE A 45 38.52 -3.39 2.90
CA PHE A 45 38.75 -2.37 1.87
C PHE A 45 37.45 -1.67 1.45
N LEU A 46 36.44 -2.44 1.03
CA LEU A 46 35.22 -1.88 0.47
C LEU A 46 34.36 -1.16 1.53
N LYS A 47 34.38 -1.63 2.79
CA LYS A 47 33.76 -0.91 3.92
C LYS A 47 34.43 0.43 4.19
N GLY A 48 35.75 0.53 4.06
CA GLY A 48 36.48 1.78 4.22
C GLY A 48 36.20 2.80 3.12
N GLN A 49 35.78 2.34 1.93
CA GLN A 49 35.58 3.19 0.76
C GLN A 49 34.12 3.60 0.51
N ILE A 50 33.13 2.81 0.96
CA ILE A 50 31.73 2.94 0.52
C ILE A 50 31.11 4.33 0.68
N ASP A 51 31.45 5.05 1.75
CA ASP A 51 30.92 6.39 2.02
C ASP A 51 31.52 7.46 1.09
N SER A 52 32.71 7.19 0.53
CA SER A 52 33.40 8.07 -0.41
C SER A 52 33.04 7.81 -1.88
N LEU A 53 32.32 6.71 -2.17
CA LEU A 53 31.92 6.37 -3.53
C LEU A 53 30.81 7.30 -4.06
N SER A 54 30.76 7.43 -5.39
CA SER A 54 29.64 8.11 -6.06
C SER A 54 28.33 7.33 -5.87
N ASP A 55 27.20 8.00 -6.03
CA ASP A 55 25.89 7.34 -5.94
C ASP A 55 25.66 6.28 -7.03
N GLU A 56 26.36 6.38 -8.16
CA GLU A 56 26.36 5.37 -9.23
C GLU A 56 27.15 4.11 -8.87
N ASP A 57 28.18 4.25 -8.03
CA ASP A 57 29.07 3.15 -7.63
C ASP A 57 28.57 2.40 -6.40
N LYS A 58 27.83 3.07 -5.52
CA LYS A 58 27.26 2.49 -4.29
C LYS A 58 26.41 1.23 -4.54
N PRO A 59 25.52 1.14 -5.55
CA PRO A 59 24.79 -0.10 -5.84
C PRO A 59 25.73 -1.29 -6.08
N VAL A 60 26.80 -1.08 -6.86
CA VAL A 60 27.77 -2.13 -7.19
C VAL A 60 28.57 -2.53 -5.95
N ALA A 61 29.01 -1.56 -5.16
CA ALA A 61 29.72 -1.81 -3.90
C ALA A 61 28.83 -2.54 -2.87
N CYS A 62 27.57 -2.16 -2.71
CA CYS A 62 26.62 -2.86 -1.83
C CYS A 62 26.40 -4.32 -2.27
N GLY A 63 26.21 -4.55 -3.58
CA GLY A 63 26.08 -5.92 -4.12
C GLY A 63 27.35 -6.76 -3.90
N MET A 64 28.52 -6.16 -4.04
CA MET A 64 29.81 -6.81 -3.72
C MET A 64 29.95 -7.14 -2.24
N LEU A 65 29.63 -6.21 -1.34
CA LEU A 65 29.68 -6.47 0.10
C LEU A 65 28.73 -7.59 0.52
N ALA A 66 27.52 -7.62 -0.05
CA ALA A 66 26.59 -8.71 0.18
C ALA A 66 27.20 -10.06 -0.24
N TYR A 67 27.75 -10.15 -1.45
CA TYR A 67 28.41 -11.36 -1.94
C TYR A 67 29.57 -11.80 -1.03
N LEU A 68 30.46 -10.87 -0.67
CA LEU A 68 31.63 -11.16 0.16
C LEU A 68 31.24 -11.64 1.56
N HIS A 69 30.27 -11.01 2.21
CA HIS A 69 29.75 -11.49 3.50
C HIS A 69 29.12 -12.88 3.39
N GLY A 70 28.44 -13.16 2.27
CA GLY A 70 27.91 -14.50 1.98
C GLY A 70 29.02 -15.56 1.85
N GLN A 71 30.14 -15.24 1.19
CA GLN A 71 31.31 -16.15 1.10
C GLN A 71 31.95 -16.41 2.47
N LEU A 72 31.94 -15.42 3.36
CA LEU A 72 32.47 -15.53 4.72
C LEU A 72 31.49 -16.19 5.72
N GLY A 73 30.26 -16.50 5.30
CA GLY A 73 29.21 -17.05 6.17
C GLY A 73 28.60 -16.05 7.16
N ASP A 74 28.88 -14.75 7.00
CA ASP A 74 28.39 -13.68 7.87
C ASP A 74 26.99 -13.22 7.45
N ARG A 75 25.98 -14.04 7.79
CA ARG A 75 24.58 -13.85 7.36
C ARG A 75 24.00 -12.51 7.79
N LYS A 76 24.37 -12.00 8.97
CA LYS A 76 23.83 -10.74 9.49
C LYS A 76 24.21 -9.57 8.56
N ASN A 77 25.49 -9.46 8.23
CA ASN A 77 25.97 -8.38 7.38
C ASN A 77 25.63 -8.62 5.89
N GLU A 78 25.59 -9.89 5.44
CA GLU A 78 25.08 -10.25 4.11
C GLU A 78 23.67 -9.69 3.90
N TYR A 79 22.75 -10.00 4.81
CA TYR A 79 21.34 -9.66 4.67
C TYR A 79 21.08 -8.17 4.80
N GLN A 80 21.82 -7.48 5.67
CA GLN A 80 21.78 -6.02 5.73
C GLN A 80 22.19 -5.37 4.39
N ARG A 81 23.28 -5.85 3.78
CA ARG A 81 23.77 -5.31 2.49
C ARG A 81 22.87 -5.68 1.31
N LEU A 82 22.25 -6.87 1.33
CA LEU A 82 21.20 -7.21 0.37
C LEU A 82 20.00 -6.28 0.49
N GLY A 83 19.57 -5.99 1.71
CA GLY A 83 18.52 -5.03 1.99
C GLY A 83 18.79 -3.66 1.37
N GLU A 84 19.98 -3.10 1.60
CA GLU A 84 20.40 -1.86 0.96
C GLU A 84 20.41 -1.97 -0.57
N TYR A 85 20.96 -3.06 -1.11
CA TYR A 85 21.05 -3.28 -2.56
C TYR A 85 19.68 -3.33 -3.27
N PHE A 86 18.71 -4.04 -2.69
CA PHE A 86 17.36 -4.18 -3.27
C PHE A 86 16.46 -2.99 -2.95
N GLU A 87 16.39 -2.55 -1.69
CA GLU A 87 15.40 -1.56 -1.25
C GLU A 87 15.83 -0.12 -1.54
N LYS A 88 17.12 0.20 -1.44
CA LYS A 88 17.63 1.57 -1.67
C LYS A 88 18.00 1.80 -3.13
N TYR A 89 18.63 0.81 -3.76
CA TYR A 89 19.21 0.95 -5.11
C TYR A 89 18.44 0.20 -6.21
N GLY A 90 17.36 -0.52 -5.87
CA GLY A 90 16.49 -1.16 -6.86
C GLY A 90 17.16 -2.26 -7.70
N ALA A 91 18.26 -2.86 -7.21
CA ALA A 91 18.99 -3.92 -7.90
C ALA A 91 19.47 -3.58 -9.33
N ILE A 92 19.79 -2.32 -9.60
CA ILE A 92 20.29 -1.83 -10.90
C ILE A 92 21.76 -2.27 -11.05
N GLY A 93 22.01 -3.52 -11.46
CA GLY A 93 23.35 -4.12 -11.38
C GLY A 93 23.91 -4.65 -12.71
N LEU A 94 24.61 -3.81 -13.49
CA LEU A 94 25.46 -4.25 -14.62
C LEU A 94 26.90 -3.70 -14.55
N GLY A 95 27.40 -3.44 -13.34
CA GLY A 95 28.71 -2.80 -13.12
C GLY A 95 29.91 -3.72 -12.84
N TYR A 96 29.77 -5.05 -12.95
CA TYR A 96 30.77 -6.03 -12.45
C TYR A 96 31.86 -6.43 -13.46
N HIS A 97 32.00 -5.69 -14.57
CA HIS A 97 32.93 -6.03 -15.65
C HIS A 97 34.41 -5.95 -15.26
N PHE A 98 34.74 -5.21 -14.21
CA PHE A 98 36.09 -5.01 -13.69
C PHE A 98 36.66 -6.25 -12.97
N LEU A 99 35.81 -7.19 -12.57
CA LEU A 99 36.24 -8.39 -11.88
C LEU A 99 36.81 -9.44 -12.86
N PRO A 100 37.76 -10.28 -12.41
CA PRO A 100 38.16 -11.48 -13.15
C PRO A 100 36.95 -12.36 -13.49
N LEU A 101 37.00 -13.06 -14.64
CA LEU A 101 35.83 -13.76 -15.21
C LEU A 101 35.17 -14.73 -14.22
N ALA A 102 35.96 -15.53 -13.49
CA ALA A 102 35.46 -16.49 -12.51
C ALA A 102 34.74 -15.82 -11.33
N ALA A 103 35.33 -14.76 -10.77
CA ALA A 103 34.75 -13.97 -9.70
C ALA A 103 33.47 -13.27 -10.17
N ARG A 104 33.52 -12.64 -11.35
CA ARG A 104 32.37 -11.98 -11.98
C ARG A 104 31.19 -12.93 -12.13
N ASN A 105 31.42 -14.12 -12.67
CA ASN A 105 30.36 -15.12 -12.86
C ASN A 105 29.76 -15.57 -11.52
N SER A 106 30.58 -15.73 -10.49
CA SER A 106 30.14 -16.11 -9.15
C SER A 106 29.28 -15.02 -8.50
N VAL A 107 29.70 -13.75 -8.60
CA VAL A 107 28.93 -12.59 -8.11
C VAL A 107 27.60 -12.48 -8.85
N LEU A 108 27.61 -12.54 -10.19
CA LEU A 108 26.39 -12.41 -10.99
C LEU A 108 25.41 -13.55 -10.72
N ARG A 109 25.88 -14.79 -10.54
CA ARG A 109 25.04 -15.92 -10.16
C ARG A 109 24.41 -15.68 -8.79
N TYR A 110 25.21 -15.29 -7.79
CA TYR A 110 24.74 -15.00 -6.44
C TYR A 110 23.65 -13.91 -6.44
N LEU A 111 23.87 -12.79 -7.14
CA LEU A 111 22.90 -11.70 -7.19
C LEU A 111 21.64 -12.10 -7.97
N ARG A 112 21.77 -12.88 -9.05
CA ARG A 112 20.62 -13.40 -9.81
C ARG A 112 19.76 -14.34 -8.96
N GLU A 113 20.38 -15.23 -8.19
CA GLU A 113 19.65 -16.10 -7.26
C GLU A 113 18.85 -15.27 -6.24
N TRP A 114 19.44 -14.19 -5.73
CA TRP A 114 18.73 -13.26 -4.86
C TRP A 114 17.62 -12.49 -5.57
N GLN A 115 17.83 -12.01 -6.80
CA GLN A 115 16.78 -11.32 -7.57
C GLN A 115 15.52 -12.18 -7.77
N LEU A 116 15.68 -13.50 -7.84
CA LEU A 116 14.55 -14.43 -8.00
C LEU A 116 13.78 -14.71 -6.70
N ARG A 117 14.46 -14.64 -5.54
CA ARG A 117 13.88 -15.07 -4.25
C ARG A 117 13.69 -13.96 -3.24
N TYR A 118 14.35 -12.81 -3.41
CA TYR A 118 14.28 -11.71 -2.47
C TYR A 118 12.81 -11.25 -2.34
N PRO A 119 12.31 -11.03 -1.11
CA PRO A 119 10.90 -10.73 -0.88
C PRO A 119 10.61 -9.25 -1.16
N TRP A 120 10.71 -8.87 -2.43
CA TRP A 120 10.64 -7.48 -2.83
C TRP A 120 9.20 -6.99 -2.86
N VAL A 121 8.91 -6.04 -1.97
CA VAL A 121 7.62 -5.34 -1.96
C VAL A 121 7.71 -4.10 -2.83
N LEU A 122 6.94 -4.08 -3.91
CA LEU A 122 6.88 -2.96 -4.86
C LEU A 122 6.04 -1.81 -4.29
N LYS A 123 4.91 -2.14 -3.66
CA LYS A 123 4.00 -1.15 -3.08
C LYS A 123 3.23 -1.74 -1.89
N ILE A 124 2.99 -0.90 -0.87
CA ILE A 124 2.10 -1.21 0.25
C ILE A 124 1.17 0.00 0.41
N GLY A 125 -0.12 -0.26 0.62
CA GLY A 125 -1.09 0.80 0.91
C GLY A 125 -2.43 0.23 1.31
N PHE A 126 -3.35 1.10 1.69
CA PHE A 126 -4.75 0.73 1.84
C PHE A 126 -5.40 0.55 0.48
N VAL A 127 -6.26 -0.45 0.37
CA VAL A 127 -7.10 -0.65 -0.80
C VAL A 127 -8.23 0.38 -0.74
N SER A 128 -8.22 1.34 -1.67
CA SER A 128 -9.36 2.23 -1.86
C SER A 128 -10.53 1.39 -2.39
N PRO A 129 -11.74 1.46 -1.81
CA PRO A 129 -12.93 1.00 -2.50
C PRO A 129 -13.01 1.80 -3.80
N GLY A 130 -12.93 1.11 -4.94
CA GLY A 130 -13.05 1.74 -6.25
C GLY A 130 -14.48 2.23 -6.42
N GLY A 131 -14.69 3.53 -6.21
CA GLY A 131 -15.97 4.19 -6.40
C GLY A 131 -15.81 5.69 -6.15
N PRO A 132 -16.68 6.55 -6.74
CA PRO A 132 -16.74 7.95 -6.35
C PRO A 132 -16.87 7.97 -4.83
N ALA A 133 -15.98 8.70 -4.15
CA ALA A 133 -15.93 8.80 -2.70
C ALA A 133 -17.37 8.86 -2.19
N GLU A 134 -17.82 7.82 -1.47
CA GLU A 134 -19.14 7.81 -0.86
C GLU A 134 -19.14 9.00 0.08
N THR A 135 -19.73 10.08 -0.41
CA THR A 135 -19.83 11.38 0.27
C THR A 135 -20.79 11.29 1.44
N THR A 136 -21.43 10.14 1.59
CA THR A 136 -22.34 9.82 2.68
C THR A 136 -21.56 9.07 3.75
N PRO A 137 -21.45 9.60 4.98
CA PRO A 137 -20.81 8.90 6.08
C PRO A 137 -21.57 7.60 6.39
N ALA A 138 -20.82 6.49 6.52
CA ALA A 138 -21.39 5.19 6.87
C ALA A 138 -22.05 5.23 8.25
N ALA A 139 -23.08 4.40 8.46
CA ALA A 139 -23.79 4.35 9.75
C ALA A 139 -22.88 3.93 10.92
N ASN A 140 -21.87 3.11 10.64
CA ASN A 140 -20.91 2.57 11.61
C ASN A 140 -19.48 2.67 11.07
N PRO A 141 -18.46 2.71 11.93
CA PRO A 141 -17.07 2.57 11.49
C PRO A 141 -16.88 1.22 10.78
N PRO A 142 -15.99 1.14 9.77
CA PRO A 142 -15.77 -0.10 9.05
C PRO A 142 -15.20 -1.16 9.99
N GLU A 143 -15.64 -2.40 9.80
CA GLU A 143 -15.15 -3.51 10.62
C GLU A 143 -13.73 -3.92 10.26
N THR A 144 -13.37 -3.76 8.98
CA THR A 144 -12.07 -4.14 8.43
C THR A 144 -11.48 -3.05 7.55
N VAL A 145 -10.17 -2.90 7.60
CA VAL A 145 -9.38 -2.11 6.64
C VAL A 145 -8.52 -3.07 5.85
N LEU A 146 -8.54 -2.97 4.52
CA LEU A 146 -7.74 -3.82 3.64
C LEU A 146 -6.37 -3.18 3.41
N LEU A 147 -5.33 -3.85 3.89
CA LEU A 147 -3.94 -3.55 3.53
C LEU A 147 -3.60 -4.33 2.27
N GLY A 148 -3.32 -3.64 1.17
CA GLY A 148 -2.87 -4.24 -0.07
C GLY A 148 -1.35 -4.16 -0.21
N ILE A 149 -0.77 -5.23 -0.76
CA ILE A 149 0.66 -5.44 -0.89
C ILE A 149 0.93 -5.95 -2.31
N GLU A 150 1.75 -5.23 -3.06
CA GLU A 150 2.21 -5.63 -4.37
C GLU A 150 3.60 -6.24 -4.28
N MET A 151 3.72 -7.51 -4.65
CA MET A 151 4.94 -8.30 -4.54
C MET A 151 5.59 -8.54 -5.89
N ALA A 152 6.92 -8.47 -5.98
CA ALA A 152 7.65 -8.88 -7.18
C ALA A 152 7.81 -10.42 -7.30
N SER A 153 7.67 -11.13 -6.18
CA SER A 153 7.92 -12.57 -6.06
C SER A 153 6.96 -13.22 -5.05
N ASP A 154 6.81 -14.54 -5.16
CA ASP A 154 6.06 -15.34 -4.19
C ASP A 154 6.83 -15.42 -2.88
N VAL A 155 6.14 -15.20 -1.75
CA VAL A 155 6.78 -15.18 -0.42
C VAL A 155 5.83 -15.60 0.69
N TYR A 156 6.35 -16.26 1.71
CA TYR A 156 5.60 -16.46 2.96
C TYR A 156 5.62 -15.20 3.82
N TYR A 157 4.49 -14.87 4.43
CA TYR A 157 4.36 -13.72 5.32
C TYR A 157 3.75 -14.08 6.67
N LYS A 158 4.05 -13.24 7.66
CA LYS A 158 3.42 -13.23 8.98
C LYS A 158 3.14 -11.78 9.40
N LEU A 159 1.90 -11.50 9.76
CA LEU A 159 1.45 -10.22 10.27
C LEU A 159 1.15 -10.33 11.77
N THR A 160 1.65 -9.37 12.55
CA THR A 160 1.57 -9.35 14.02
C THR A 160 1.16 -7.97 14.55
N ASP A 161 0.38 -7.94 15.64
CA ASP A 161 0.07 -6.77 16.48
C ASP A 161 0.57 -7.07 17.90
N GLY A 162 1.67 -6.42 18.30
CA GLY A 162 2.41 -6.78 19.52
C GLY A 162 2.87 -8.23 19.48
N ASP A 163 2.51 -9.00 20.51
CA ASP A 163 2.86 -10.42 20.62
C ASP A 163 1.89 -11.37 19.88
N TYR A 164 0.80 -10.83 19.32
CA TYR A 164 -0.24 -11.63 18.70
C TYR A 164 -0.05 -11.74 17.19
N THR A 165 0.00 -12.97 16.69
CA THR A 165 -0.02 -13.23 15.24
C THR A 165 -1.45 -13.11 14.74
N LEU A 166 -1.69 -12.10 13.89
CA LEU A 166 -3.00 -11.83 13.30
C LEU A 166 -3.28 -12.75 12.12
N LYS A 167 -2.30 -12.90 11.22
CA LYS A 167 -2.44 -13.69 10.00
C LYS A 167 -1.07 -14.16 9.51
N GLY A 168 -1.04 -15.33 8.89
CA GLY A 168 0.11 -15.81 8.13
C GLY A 168 -0.36 -16.54 6.88
N GLY A 169 0.52 -16.68 5.91
CA GLY A 169 0.22 -17.37 4.67
C GLY A 169 1.27 -17.13 3.61
N GLN A 170 0.87 -17.25 2.35
CA GLN A 170 1.71 -16.98 1.19
C GLN A 170 1.11 -15.81 0.42
N PHE A 171 1.97 -14.85 0.07
CA PHE A 171 1.69 -13.89 -0.98
C PHE A 171 2.24 -14.42 -2.29
N HIS A 172 1.49 -14.19 -3.36
CA HIS A 172 1.93 -14.48 -4.72
C HIS A 172 2.47 -13.22 -5.36
N ARG A 173 3.27 -13.38 -6.41
CA ARG A 173 3.68 -12.27 -7.27
C ARG A 173 2.44 -11.50 -7.76
N GLY A 174 2.52 -10.18 -7.70
CA GLY A 174 1.42 -9.26 -8.01
C GLY A 174 0.70 -8.75 -6.75
N PHE A 175 -0.57 -8.39 -6.92
CA PHE A 175 -1.38 -7.80 -5.86
C PHE A 175 -1.88 -8.85 -4.86
N ASN A 176 -1.71 -8.56 -3.57
CA ASN A 176 -2.23 -9.32 -2.44
C ASN A 176 -2.96 -8.38 -1.49
N SER A 177 -3.83 -8.91 -0.63
CA SER A 177 -4.45 -8.11 0.43
C SER A 177 -4.61 -8.87 1.74
N VAL A 178 -4.58 -8.13 2.83
CA VAL A 178 -4.81 -8.60 4.20
C VAL A 178 -5.84 -7.71 4.87
N ALA A 179 -6.93 -8.32 5.34
CA ALA A 179 -7.93 -7.63 6.15
C ALA A 179 -7.42 -7.44 7.58
N LEU A 180 -7.37 -6.19 8.02
CA LEU A 180 -7.05 -5.79 9.39
C LEU A 180 -8.36 -5.50 10.13
N GLN A 181 -8.53 -6.03 11.34
CA GLN A 181 -9.68 -5.67 12.17
C GLN A 181 -9.56 -4.21 12.61
N ALA A 182 -10.52 -3.39 12.21
CA ALA A 182 -10.44 -1.94 12.40
C ALA A 182 -11.15 -1.44 13.66
N LYS A 183 -11.81 -2.34 14.41
CA LYS A 183 -12.50 -2.01 15.66
C LYS A 183 -11.61 -1.28 16.67
N LYS A 184 -10.32 -1.59 16.73
CA LYS A 184 -9.34 -0.91 17.60
C LYS A 184 -8.91 0.45 17.01
N LEU A 185 -8.71 0.50 15.69
CA LEU A 185 -8.25 1.69 14.96
C LEU A 185 -9.23 2.86 15.07
N PHE A 186 -10.54 2.58 15.00
CA PHE A 186 -11.57 3.61 15.00
C PHE A 186 -12.20 3.86 16.36
N ARG A 187 -11.59 3.42 17.48
CA ARG A 187 -12.06 3.76 18.85
C ARG A 187 -11.61 5.16 19.26
N GLU A 188 -10.33 5.42 19.11
CA GLU A 188 -9.66 6.66 19.52
C GLU A 188 -8.56 7.01 18.51
N PRO A 189 -8.24 8.30 18.34
CA PRO A 189 -7.09 8.69 17.54
C PRO A 189 -5.80 8.14 18.15
N GLY A 190 -4.87 7.69 17.32
CA GLY A 190 -3.66 7.03 17.80
C GLY A 190 -2.76 6.49 16.70
N ALA A 191 -1.63 5.94 17.10
CA ALA A 191 -0.68 5.26 16.24
C ALA A 191 -0.62 3.78 16.64
N PHE A 192 -0.97 2.91 15.69
CA PHE A 192 -1.09 1.48 15.94
C PHE A 192 0.04 0.74 15.21
N PRO A 193 1.02 0.17 15.94
CA PRO A 193 2.13 -0.53 15.35
C PRO A 193 1.70 -1.94 14.91
N PHE A 194 2.16 -2.34 13.73
CA PHE A 194 2.04 -3.69 13.20
C PHE A 194 3.40 -4.15 12.68
N VAL A 195 3.66 -5.44 12.74
CA VAL A 195 4.89 -6.01 12.21
C VAL A 195 4.53 -6.99 11.10
N LEU A 196 5.06 -6.74 9.91
CA LEU A 196 4.91 -7.58 8.73
C LEU A 196 6.27 -8.21 8.41
N GLU A 197 6.35 -9.53 8.53
CA GLU A 197 7.55 -10.32 8.23
C GLU A 197 7.36 -11.06 6.91
N PHE A 198 8.40 -11.05 6.08
CA PHE A 198 8.50 -11.83 4.85
C PHE A 198 9.65 -12.81 4.95
N LYS A 199 9.43 -14.06 4.54
CA LYS A 199 10.44 -15.13 4.62
C LYS A 199 10.84 -15.63 3.23
N ALA A 200 12.13 -15.56 2.93
CA ALA A 200 12.76 -16.09 1.72
C ALA A 200 13.94 -17.00 2.09
N GLY A 201 13.66 -18.30 2.26
CA GLY A 201 14.65 -19.25 2.79
C GLY A 201 15.04 -18.91 4.23
N ASP A 202 16.31 -18.62 4.46
CA ASP A 202 16.84 -18.21 5.77
C ASP A 202 16.68 -16.70 6.02
N LEU A 203 16.52 -15.88 4.99
CA LEU A 203 16.29 -14.44 5.14
C LEU A 203 14.86 -14.15 5.64
N ILE A 204 14.76 -13.31 6.66
CA ILE A 204 13.52 -12.66 7.09
C ILE A 204 13.67 -11.15 6.93
N VAL A 205 12.77 -10.55 6.17
CA VAL A 205 12.62 -9.09 6.08
C VAL A 205 11.46 -8.69 6.97
N ARG A 206 11.76 -7.99 8.06
CA ARG A 206 10.77 -7.51 9.04
C ARG A 206 10.52 -6.03 8.80
N ARG A 207 9.27 -5.65 8.55
CA ARG A 207 8.83 -4.26 8.36
C ARG A 207 7.91 -3.87 9.51
N GLU A 208 8.29 -2.83 10.25
CA GLU A 208 7.44 -2.24 11.27
C GLU A 208 6.57 -1.15 10.65
N LEU A 209 5.29 -1.46 10.50
CA LEU A 209 4.28 -0.57 9.95
C LEU A 209 3.59 0.19 11.08
N VAL A 210 3.22 1.45 10.84
CA VAL A 210 2.44 2.25 11.77
C VAL A 210 1.20 2.75 11.06
N ILE A 211 0.03 2.38 11.57
CA ILE A 211 -1.25 2.92 11.12
C ILE A 211 -1.61 4.09 12.04
N GLY A 212 -1.51 5.31 11.51
CA GLY A 212 -1.95 6.52 12.19
C GLY A 212 -3.42 6.80 11.92
N VAL A 213 -4.18 7.11 12.97
CA VAL A 213 -5.58 7.51 12.87
C VAL A 213 -5.75 8.87 13.52
N GLN A 214 -6.21 9.84 12.74
CA GLN A 214 -6.64 11.15 13.20
C GLN A 214 -8.15 11.24 13.01
N MET A 215 -8.88 11.84 13.96
CA MET A 215 -10.33 11.93 13.90
C MET A 215 -10.77 13.39 14.02
N ASP A 216 -11.51 13.86 13.02
CA ASP A 216 -12.20 15.14 13.04
C ASP A 216 -13.67 14.91 13.35
N TYR A 217 -14.13 15.49 14.46
CA TYR A 217 -15.52 15.37 14.92
C TYR A 217 -16.32 16.56 14.40
N GLN A 218 -17.19 16.30 13.44
CA GLN A 218 -18.14 17.30 12.96
C GLN A 218 -19.47 17.03 13.66
N GLY A 219 -19.86 17.98 14.53
CA GLY A 219 -21.21 17.98 15.08
C GLY A 219 -22.18 18.10 13.90
N ILE A 220 -23.11 17.16 13.78
CA ILE A 220 -24.29 17.39 12.96
C ILE A 220 -25.04 18.51 13.69
N LEU A 221 -24.86 19.76 13.25
CA LEU A 221 -25.81 20.82 13.59
C LEU A 221 -27.17 20.25 13.22
N GLY A 222 -27.99 19.98 14.23
CA GLY A 222 -29.23 19.25 14.04
C GLY A 222 -29.97 19.80 12.82
N ARG A 223 -30.18 18.94 11.82
CA ARG A 223 -31.52 18.90 11.27
C ARG A 223 -32.36 18.66 12.51
N SER A 224 -33.10 19.69 12.94
CA SER A 224 -34.20 19.48 13.86
C SER A 224 -34.94 18.27 13.28
N ALA A 225 -34.77 17.10 13.91
CA ALA A 225 -35.72 16.02 13.76
C ALA A 225 -37.05 16.71 13.89
N GLY A 226 -37.82 16.76 12.78
CA GLY A 226 -38.95 17.68 12.62
C GLY A 226 -39.65 17.72 13.96
N ALA A 227 -39.45 18.81 14.69
CA ALA A 227 -39.88 18.86 16.07
C ALA A 227 -41.36 18.58 15.95
N ALA A 228 -41.83 17.44 16.44
CA ALA A 228 -43.23 17.12 16.42
C ALA A 228 -43.86 18.38 17.00
N LYS A 229 -44.56 19.14 16.15
CA LYS A 229 -45.13 20.41 16.55
C LYS A 229 -46.16 20.01 17.59
N ASN A 230 -45.75 20.14 18.84
CA ASN A 230 -46.63 19.97 19.97
C ASN A 230 -47.44 21.24 19.97
N ASP A 231 -48.53 21.23 19.22
CA ASP A 231 -49.48 22.31 19.23
C ASP A 231 -50.16 22.26 20.61
N GLU A 232 -49.88 23.29 21.40
CA GLU A 232 -50.42 23.44 22.74
C GLU A 232 -51.69 24.27 22.65
N PHE A 233 -52.83 23.63 22.87
CA PHE A 233 -54.12 24.30 22.89
C PHE A 233 -54.49 24.62 24.34
N MET A 234 -54.76 25.89 24.60
CA MET A 234 -55.26 26.37 25.88
C MET A 234 -56.67 26.92 25.67
N LEU A 235 -57.64 26.33 26.35
CA LEU A 235 -59.02 26.81 26.38
C LEU A 235 -59.25 27.49 27.73
N GLU A 236 -59.57 28.77 27.69
CA GLU A 236 -59.90 29.57 28.87
C GLU A 236 -61.35 30.07 28.74
N MET A 237 -62.14 29.88 29.78
CA MET A 237 -63.52 30.33 29.84
C MET A 237 -63.64 31.43 30.90
N PHE A 238 -64.08 32.61 30.46
CA PHE A 238 -64.25 33.79 31.31
C PHE A 238 -65.72 34.14 31.47
N PHE A 239 -66.09 34.66 32.65
CA PHE A 239 -67.37 35.33 32.86
C PHE A 239 -67.10 36.73 33.41
N GLY A 240 -67.34 37.74 32.57
CA GLY A 240 -66.88 39.10 32.85
C GLY A 240 -65.35 39.17 32.86
N GLN A 241 -64.77 39.54 34.01
CA GLN A 241 -63.32 39.63 34.21
C GLN A 241 -62.75 38.46 35.03
N GLU A 242 -63.58 37.49 35.44
CA GLU A 242 -63.13 36.32 36.20
C GLU A 242 -62.98 35.10 35.30
N LEU A 243 -61.83 34.42 35.41
CA LEU A 243 -61.56 33.15 34.76
C LEU A 243 -62.31 32.04 35.50
N LEU A 244 -63.27 31.41 34.85
CA LEU A 244 -64.07 30.32 35.41
C LEU A 244 -63.42 28.95 35.26
N ALA A 245 -62.72 28.71 34.14
CA ALA A 245 -62.06 27.43 33.88
C ALA A 245 -60.92 27.58 32.86
N SER A 246 -59.85 26.79 33.02
CA SER A 246 -58.77 26.66 32.05
C SER A 246 -58.45 25.17 31.83
N SER A 247 -58.31 24.78 30.56
CA SER A 247 -57.94 23.43 30.15
C SER A 247 -56.83 23.48 29.10
N ARG A 248 -55.72 22.79 29.38
CA ARG A 248 -54.56 22.70 28.48
C ARG A 248 -54.46 21.28 27.93
N LYS A 249 -54.34 21.16 26.60
CA LYS A 249 -54.12 19.87 25.95
C LYS A 249 -53.03 20.00 24.88
N THR A 250 -52.05 19.09 24.96
CA THR A 250 -50.98 18.96 23.97
C THR A 250 -51.35 17.82 23.02
N MET A 251 -51.35 18.08 21.71
CA MET A 251 -51.47 17.02 20.70
C MET A 251 -50.15 16.87 19.95
N VAL A 252 -49.74 15.63 19.73
CA VAL A 252 -48.62 15.29 18.86
C VAL A 252 -49.19 15.17 17.44
N SER A 253 -48.93 16.16 16.59
CA SER A 253 -49.34 16.08 15.19
C SER A 253 -48.38 15.20 14.41
N THR A 254 -48.80 13.98 14.04
CA THR A 254 -48.07 13.14 13.08
C THR A 254 -48.62 13.40 11.68
N GLN A 255 -48.05 14.36 10.96
CA GLN A 255 -48.10 14.38 9.50
C GLN A 255 -46.83 14.99 8.92
N ASP A 256 -46.00 14.12 8.36
CA ASP A 256 -45.42 14.33 7.03
C ASP A 256 -45.59 12.98 6.30
N LEU A 257 -46.68 12.82 5.57
CA LEU A 257 -46.77 11.79 4.54
C LEU A 257 -45.91 12.29 3.39
N GLU A 258 -44.63 11.93 3.39
CA GLU A 258 -43.80 11.99 2.19
C GLU A 258 -44.44 11.07 1.15
N ILE A 259 -45.30 11.64 0.30
CA ILE A 259 -45.67 11.03 -0.97
C ILE A 259 -44.41 11.11 -1.81
N GLU A 260 -43.67 10.01 -1.92
CA GLU A 260 -42.61 9.89 -2.92
C GLU A 260 -43.25 10.08 -4.29
N VAL A 261 -43.07 11.28 -4.86
CA VAL A 261 -43.37 11.52 -6.27
C VAL A 261 -42.25 10.81 -7.04
N PRO A 262 -42.53 9.71 -7.77
CA PRO A 262 -41.49 9.09 -8.58
C PRO A 262 -41.01 10.13 -9.61
N PRO A 263 -39.70 10.15 -9.92
CA PRO A 263 -39.16 11.10 -10.88
C PRO A 263 -39.90 10.96 -12.21
N PRO A 264 -40.16 12.07 -12.93
CA PRO A 264 -40.85 12.01 -14.21
C PRO A 264 -40.08 11.05 -15.13
N SER A 265 -40.73 9.92 -15.47
CA SER A 265 -40.21 9.00 -16.48
C SER A 265 -40.23 9.74 -17.82
N GLY A 266 -39.16 10.47 -18.10
CA GLY A 266 -38.95 11.15 -19.36
C GLY A 266 -38.82 10.13 -20.48
N LYS A 267 -39.97 9.77 -21.07
CA LYS A 267 -40.20 9.41 -22.49
C LYS A 267 -41.63 8.90 -22.64
N TYR A 268 -42.58 9.83 -22.75
CA TYR A 268 -43.85 9.58 -23.39
C TYR A 268 -43.66 9.86 -24.89
N ASP A 269 -43.70 8.82 -25.71
CA ASP A 269 -43.77 8.95 -27.17
C ASP A 269 -45.20 8.58 -27.62
N PRO A 270 -46.05 9.54 -28.03
CA PRO A 270 -47.46 9.29 -28.34
C PRO A 270 -47.70 8.60 -29.70
N PHE A 271 -46.67 8.32 -30.49
CA PHE A 271 -46.79 7.65 -31.79
C PHE A 271 -45.64 6.65 -31.94
N GLY A 272 -45.92 5.34 -31.96
CA GLY A 272 -44.92 4.25 -31.91
C GLY A 272 -43.97 4.14 -33.12
N PRO A 273 -43.23 3.01 -33.33
CA PRO A 273 -43.25 1.74 -32.61
C PRO A 273 -41.87 1.22 -32.11
N GLY A 274 -41.93 0.40 -31.05
CA GLY A 274 -41.15 -0.83 -30.83
C GLY A 274 -39.64 -0.86 -31.08
N TYR A 275 -38.86 -0.75 -30.01
CA TYR A 275 -37.58 -1.45 -29.89
C TYR A 275 -37.45 -2.08 -28.50
N GLN A 276 -38.17 -3.20 -28.31
CA GLN A 276 -37.80 -4.22 -27.33
C GLN A 276 -36.61 -4.99 -27.90
N ASN A 277 -35.40 -4.72 -27.43
CA ASN A 277 -34.28 -5.64 -27.60
C ASN A 277 -34.23 -6.57 -26.38
N ASP A 278 -35.30 -7.35 -26.19
CA ASP A 278 -35.18 -8.63 -25.51
C ASP A 278 -34.68 -9.64 -26.55
N PRO A 279 -33.64 -10.44 -26.28
CA PRO A 279 -33.23 -11.48 -27.20
C PRO A 279 -34.34 -12.54 -27.29
N LYS A 280 -35.18 -12.43 -28.32
CA LYS A 280 -36.07 -13.52 -28.73
C LYS A 280 -35.22 -14.65 -29.28
N ILE A 281 -34.93 -15.65 -28.45
CA ILE A 281 -34.47 -16.95 -28.93
C ILE A 281 -35.66 -17.62 -29.61
N PRO A 282 -35.63 -17.91 -30.92
CA PRO A 282 -36.69 -18.68 -31.57
C PRO A 282 -36.57 -20.15 -31.17
N ASN A 283 -37.66 -20.73 -30.64
CA ASN A 283 -37.75 -22.13 -30.19
C ASN A 283 -37.74 -23.18 -31.34
N SER A 284 -37.30 -22.81 -32.54
CA SER A 284 -37.13 -23.77 -33.65
C SER A 284 -36.27 -23.17 -34.75
N VAL A 285 -35.15 -23.83 -35.06
CA VAL A 285 -34.30 -23.49 -36.21
C VAL A 285 -34.55 -24.55 -37.30
N PRO A 286 -34.86 -24.19 -38.55
CA PRO A 286 -34.95 -25.16 -39.63
C PRO A 286 -33.58 -25.87 -39.81
N ILE A 287 -33.59 -27.18 -40.07
CA ILE A 287 -32.38 -28.03 -40.12
C ILE A 287 -31.29 -27.48 -41.06
N MET A 288 -31.69 -26.75 -42.10
CA MET A 288 -30.79 -26.11 -43.07
C MET A 288 -30.04 -24.86 -42.54
N ALA A 289 -30.47 -24.28 -41.41
CA ALA A 289 -29.85 -23.11 -40.78
C ALA A 289 -28.98 -23.45 -39.55
N ILE A 290 -28.88 -24.74 -39.21
CA ILE A 290 -28.03 -25.26 -38.12
C ILE A 290 -26.55 -24.84 -38.27
N PRO A 291 -25.92 -24.86 -39.45
CA PRO A 291 -24.52 -24.46 -39.57
C PRO A 291 -24.29 -22.98 -39.22
N ALA A 292 -25.22 -22.11 -39.59
CA ALA A 292 -25.15 -20.68 -39.29
C ALA A 292 -25.41 -20.41 -37.80
N ALA A 293 -26.40 -21.06 -37.19
CA ALA A 293 -26.69 -20.94 -35.76
C ALA A 293 -25.54 -21.51 -34.89
N ILE A 294 -24.89 -22.59 -35.32
CA ILE A 294 -23.68 -23.11 -34.66
C ILE A 294 -22.52 -22.13 -34.83
N LEU A 295 -22.33 -21.53 -36.01
CA LEU A 295 -21.28 -20.54 -36.24
C LEU A 295 -21.48 -19.28 -35.40
N GLU A 296 -22.73 -18.87 -35.22
CA GLU A 296 -23.12 -17.71 -34.40
C GLU A 296 -22.98 -18.01 -32.90
N ALA A 297 -23.35 -19.22 -32.46
CA ALA A 297 -23.10 -19.69 -31.10
C ALA A 297 -21.58 -19.84 -30.80
N ILE A 298 -20.78 -20.31 -31.75
CA ILE A 298 -19.31 -20.37 -31.63
C ILE A 298 -18.71 -18.95 -31.62
N LYS A 299 -19.25 -18.01 -32.40
CA LYS A 299 -18.85 -16.59 -32.35
C LYS A 299 -19.25 -15.93 -31.03
N ALA A 300 -20.43 -16.26 -30.49
CA ALA A 300 -20.90 -15.78 -29.19
C ALA A 300 -20.06 -16.36 -28.04
N LEU A 301 -19.64 -17.64 -28.13
CA LEU A 301 -18.71 -18.27 -27.18
C LEU A 301 -17.25 -17.79 -27.33
N LYS A 302 -16.84 -17.33 -28.54
CA LYS A 302 -15.51 -16.75 -28.79
C LYS A 302 -15.41 -15.28 -28.44
N LYS A 303 -16.52 -14.56 -28.32
CA LYS A 303 -16.56 -13.32 -27.55
C LYS A 303 -16.37 -13.72 -26.10
N LYS A 304 -15.11 -13.84 -25.68
CA LYS A 304 -14.75 -13.60 -24.27
C LYS A 304 -15.54 -12.36 -23.88
N ASP A 305 -16.30 -12.45 -22.79
CA ASP A 305 -16.77 -11.26 -22.11
C ASP A 305 -15.58 -10.30 -22.11
N GLU A 306 -15.71 -9.19 -22.84
CA GLU A 306 -14.91 -8.01 -22.57
C GLU A 306 -15.36 -7.59 -21.18
N VAL A 307 -14.84 -8.29 -20.18
CA VAL A 307 -14.83 -7.86 -18.81
C VAL A 307 -14.16 -6.51 -18.92
N GLU A 308 -14.96 -5.45 -18.78
CA GLU A 308 -14.45 -4.09 -18.66
C GLU A 308 -13.22 -4.19 -17.76
N PRO A 309 -12.05 -3.72 -18.21
CA PRO A 309 -10.82 -3.93 -17.47
C PRO A 309 -11.06 -3.37 -16.07
N VAL A 310 -11.17 -4.27 -15.09
CA VAL A 310 -11.38 -3.88 -13.70
C VAL A 310 -10.27 -2.89 -13.41
N PRO A 311 -10.59 -1.62 -13.10
CA PRO A 311 -9.57 -0.61 -12.94
C PRO A 311 -8.56 -1.12 -11.91
N PRO A 312 -7.24 -0.95 -12.17
CA PRO A 312 -6.22 -1.49 -11.30
C PRO A 312 -6.44 -0.99 -9.88
N VAL A 313 -6.39 -1.90 -8.92
CA VAL A 313 -6.65 -1.59 -7.51
C VAL A 313 -5.68 -0.51 -7.03
N GLU A 314 -6.21 0.67 -6.73
CA GLU A 314 -5.39 1.78 -6.25
C GLU A 314 -4.99 1.58 -4.78
N LEU A 315 -3.69 1.38 -4.57
CA LEU A 315 -3.07 1.42 -3.25
C LEU A 315 -2.77 2.87 -2.85
N LYS A 316 -3.35 3.31 -1.73
CA LYS A 316 -3.15 4.65 -1.16
C LYS A 316 -2.52 4.56 0.23
N THR A 317 -1.51 5.37 0.50
CA THR A 317 -0.89 5.44 1.85
C THR A 317 -1.81 6.13 2.85
N ASP A 318 -2.68 7.03 2.36
CA ASP A 318 -3.67 7.75 3.15
C ASP A 318 -5.08 7.51 2.60
N ILE A 319 -6.02 7.21 3.49
CA ILE A 319 -7.45 7.13 3.18
C ILE A 319 -8.26 7.97 4.16
N ILE A 320 -9.43 8.41 3.73
CA ILE A 320 -10.41 9.09 4.59
C ILE A 320 -11.61 8.17 4.73
N VAL A 321 -12.00 7.92 5.98
CA VAL A 321 -13.16 7.11 6.32
C VAL A 321 -14.12 7.97 7.10
N ALA A 322 -15.32 8.21 6.54
CA ALA A 322 -16.38 8.96 7.20
C ALA A 322 -17.41 8.01 7.77
N PHE A 323 -17.72 8.13 9.07
CA PHE A 323 -18.72 7.31 9.74
C PHE A 323 -19.44 8.08 10.85
N ARG A 324 -20.60 7.56 11.27
CA ARG A 324 -21.40 8.12 12.36
C ARG A 324 -21.07 7.44 13.69
N ARG A 325 -21.08 8.21 14.77
CA ARG A 325 -20.91 7.70 16.15
C ARG A 325 -21.99 8.27 17.06
N PRO A 326 -22.63 7.47 17.92
CA PRO A 326 -23.55 7.98 18.94
C PRO A 326 -22.76 8.73 20.02
N LYS A 327 -23.26 9.89 20.42
CA LYS A 327 -22.84 10.65 21.61
C LYS A 327 -23.83 10.38 22.74
N ALA A 328 -23.41 10.57 23.99
CA ALA A 328 -24.32 10.46 25.13
C ALA A 328 -25.50 11.45 24.94
N ARG A 329 -26.74 10.94 24.98
CA ARG A 329 -28.05 11.62 24.73
C ARG A 329 -28.55 11.66 23.28
N ASP A 330 -28.52 10.54 22.55
CA ASP A 330 -29.12 10.37 21.20
C ASP A 330 -28.59 11.26 20.06
N ASP A 331 -27.63 12.15 20.34
CA ASP A 331 -26.96 12.92 19.31
C ASP A 331 -26.00 12.04 18.50
N VAL A 332 -26.10 12.10 17.17
CA VAL A 332 -25.16 11.44 16.27
C VAL A 332 -24.13 12.46 15.78
N ILE A 333 -22.85 12.14 15.93
CA ILE A 333 -21.76 12.95 15.37
C ILE A 333 -21.19 12.28 14.13
N GLU A 334 -20.85 13.08 13.12
CA GLU A 334 -20.06 12.62 11.98
C GLU A 334 -18.59 12.65 12.38
N VAL A 335 -17.89 11.55 12.13
CA VAL A 335 -16.47 11.39 12.36
C VAL A 335 -15.79 11.19 11.01
N ARG A 336 -14.84 12.07 10.69
CA ARG A 336 -13.94 11.89 9.55
C ARG A 336 -12.60 11.41 10.09
N ALA A 337 -12.32 10.13 9.89
CA ALA A 337 -11.06 9.53 10.28
C ALA A 337 -10.09 9.55 9.10
N ARG A 338 -8.99 10.29 9.23
CA ARG A 338 -7.84 10.17 8.33
C ARG A 338 -6.97 9.02 8.81
N VAL A 339 -6.79 8.02 7.96
CA VAL A 339 -5.96 6.85 8.24
C VAL A 339 -4.73 6.90 7.34
N SER A 340 -3.55 6.91 7.94
CA SER A 340 -2.27 6.99 7.24
C SER A 340 -1.41 5.76 7.53
N LEU A 341 -0.68 5.28 6.53
CA LEU A 341 0.27 4.17 6.65
C LEU A 341 1.70 4.69 6.60
N GLY A 342 2.47 4.42 7.66
CA GLY A 342 3.90 4.69 7.73
C GLY A 342 4.72 3.42 7.84
N LEU A 343 5.96 3.47 7.35
CA LEU A 343 7.00 2.48 7.63
C LEU A 343 7.97 3.09 8.65
N ARG A 344 8.08 2.47 9.83
CA ARG A 344 8.94 2.94 10.91
C ARG A 344 10.35 2.38 10.80
N GLU A 345 10.46 1.07 10.59
CA GLU A 345 11.74 0.38 10.56
C GLU A 345 11.70 -0.80 9.60
N MET A 346 12.84 -1.12 9.00
CA MET A 346 13.06 -2.35 8.25
C MET A 346 14.30 -3.06 8.78
N GLN A 347 14.14 -4.34 9.14
CA GLN A 347 15.19 -5.18 9.68
C GLN A 347 15.39 -6.41 8.80
N PHE A 348 16.64 -6.85 8.70
CA PHE A 348 17.06 -8.02 7.95
C PHE A 348 17.61 -9.06 8.93
N LEU A 349 16.91 -10.18 9.06
CA LEU A 349 17.18 -11.20 10.07
C LEU A 349 17.49 -12.54 9.39
N SER A 350 18.26 -13.38 10.09
CA SER A 350 18.51 -14.76 9.69
C SER A 350 17.70 -15.69 10.59
N TYR A 351 16.83 -16.51 9.98
CA TYR A 351 15.97 -17.43 10.71
C TYR A 351 16.76 -18.41 11.57
N SER A 352 17.85 -18.95 11.03
CA SER A 352 18.76 -19.86 11.74
C SER A 352 19.46 -19.22 12.95
N LEU A 353 19.56 -17.89 13.00
CA LEU A 353 20.17 -17.14 14.11
C LEU A 353 19.15 -16.65 15.16
N ILE A 354 17.86 -16.62 14.85
CA ILE A 354 16.80 -16.14 15.78
C ILE A 354 16.63 -17.07 16.99
N GLY A 355 16.89 -18.38 16.84
CA GLY A 355 16.71 -19.39 17.90
C GLY A 355 17.92 -19.65 18.80
N ARG A 356 19.02 -18.90 18.68
CA ARG A 356 20.25 -19.10 19.49
C ARG A 356 20.43 -18.05 20.61
N ARG A 357 19.36 -17.41 21.05
CA ARG A 357 19.38 -16.45 22.17
C ARG A 357 18.73 -17.01 23.41
#